data_AF-A0A9X5RI21-F1
#
_entry.id   AF-A0A9X5RI21-F1
#
_cell.length_a   1.000
_cell.length_b   1.000
_cell.length_c   1.000
_cell.angle_alpha   90.00
_cell.angle_beta   90.00
_cell.angle_gamma   90.00
#
_symmetry.space_group_name_H-M   'P 1'
#
loop_
_entity.id
_entity.type
_entity.pdbx_description
1 polymer ?
#
loop_
_entity_poly.entity_id
_entity_poly.type
_entity_poly.pdbx_seq_one_letter_code
_entity_poly.pdbx_strand_id
1 'polypeptide(L)'
;MNFFFIPFFYFYHSRLRTLIKTVSWFFIYIIPIFILAFSNGIVSLNELAFLFLFIIGIYNLYEIGYINNDCETIKKENNPTLRLSKSEMHYYNKKKLLIYSVRVLISLTIGILLSLNEKISIHYLVISYVGLLITFVLYNHIRSIANLPIHFLLVLFRFSSFSLVFNLGYECFMFSILIFPLINLIERSGEIRFKLTFFQKGIFLNRNLFRVLYYFILTLGLYFFNIYGGVLYTAIYMLSYRITSPLIFSIIKKS
;
A
#
# COMPACT_ATOMS: atom_id res chain seq x y z
N MET A 1 2.21 13.51 -21.05
CA MET A 1 2.83 12.37 -20.32
C MET A 1 3.29 12.74 -18.92
N ASN A 2 2.63 13.73 -18.30
CA ASN A 2 3.05 14.31 -17.01
C ASN A 2 2.84 13.34 -15.83
N PHE A 3 2.03 12.29 -16.02
CA PHE A 3 1.76 11.28 -15.01
C PHE A 3 3.01 10.53 -14.53
N PHE A 4 4.11 10.53 -15.31
CA PHE A 4 5.39 9.98 -14.85
C PHE A 4 6.03 10.80 -13.72
N PHE A 5 5.73 12.08 -13.59
CA PHE A 5 6.40 13.00 -12.66
C PHE A 5 5.57 13.30 -11.42
N ILE A 6 4.25 13.32 -11.55
CA ILE A 6 3.34 13.73 -10.47
C ILE A 6 3.02 12.52 -9.57
N PRO A 7 3.20 12.61 -8.23
CA PRO A 7 2.75 11.58 -7.30
C PRO A 7 1.28 11.20 -7.49
N PHE A 8 0.94 9.94 -7.29
CA PHE A 8 -0.36 9.30 -7.51
C PHE A 8 -0.83 9.19 -8.97
N PHE A 9 -0.37 10.05 -9.88
CA PHE A 9 -0.88 10.06 -11.25
C PHE A 9 -0.44 8.80 -12.01
N TYR A 10 0.77 8.30 -11.74
CA TYR A 10 1.24 7.06 -12.35
C TYR A 10 0.44 5.85 -11.85
N PHE A 11 0.17 5.79 -10.55
CA PHE A 11 -0.63 4.75 -9.91
C PHE A 11 -2.08 4.77 -10.42
N TYR A 12 -2.67 5.96 -10.53
CA TYR A 12 -4.00 6.12 -11.10
C TYR A 12 -4.05 5.60 -12.54
N HIS A 13 -3.12 6.03 -13.38
CA HIS A 13 -3.06 5.65 -14.79
C HIS A 13 -2.79 4.15 -15.00
N SER A 14 -1.85 3.57 -14.25
CA SER A 14 -1.38 2.20 -14.48
C SER A 14 -2.16 1.12 -13.71
N ARG A 15 -2.79 1.45 -12.57
CA ARG A 15 -3.44 0.46 -11.68
C ARG A 15 -4.94 0.72 -11.48
N LEU A 16 -5.33 1.95 -11.16
CA LEU A 16 -6.72 2.26 -10.79
C LEU A 16 -7.62 2.36 -12.02
N ARG A 17 -7.28 3.19 -13.01
CA ARG A 17 -7.97 3.39 -14.31
C ARG A 17 -9.47 3.72 -14.28
N THR A 18 -10.14 3.60 -13.14
CA THR A 18 -11.60 3.74 -12.98
C THR A 18 -11.90 4.38 -11.64
N LEU A 19 -12.98 5.16 -11.58
CA LEU A 19 -13.43 5.81 -10.36
C LEU A 19 -13.70 4.80 -9.23
N ILE A 20 -14.34 3.67 -9.54
CA ILE A 20 -14.64 2.60 -8.58
C ILE A 20 -13.37 2.10 -7.89
N LYS A 21 -12.30 1.83 -8.67
CA LYS A 21 -11.02 1.38 -8.09
C LYS A 21 -10.36 2.47 -7.27
N THR A 22 -10.44 3.74 -7.68
CA THR A 22 -9.91 4.87 -6.92
C THR A 22 -10.63 5.05 -5.58
N VAL A 23 -11.96 5.01 -5.59
CA VAL A 23 -12.78 5.06 -4.37
C VAL A 23 -12.45 3.85 -3.49
N SER A 24 -12.41 2.64 -4.04
CA SER A 24 -12.03 1.46 -3.26
C SER A 24 -10.65 1.58 -2.62
N TRP A 25 -9.66 2.10 -3.36
CA TRP A 25 -8.33 2.37 -2.84
C TRP A 25 -8.34 3.36 -1.68
N PHE A 26 -9.09 4.47 -1.80
CA PHE A 26 -9.23 5.46 -0.75
C PHE A 26 -9.78 4.85 0.55
N PHE A 27 -10.83 4.03 0.45
CA PHE A 27 -11.44 3.36 1.60
C PHE A 27 -10.58 2.21 2.15
N ILE A 28 -9.72 1.57 1.35
CA ILE A 28 -8.84 0.47 1.83
C ILE A 28 -7.54 1.00 2.42
N TYR A 29 -7.06 2.16 1.97
CA TYR A 29 -5.75 2.67 2.33
C TYR A 29 -5.81 3.95 3.16
N ILE A 30 -6.45 5.00 2.64
CA ILE A 30 -6.43 6.31 3.27
C ILE A 30 -7.24 6.30 4.58
N ILE A 31 -8.52 5.94 4.52
CA ILE A 31 -9.39 6.00 5.71
C ILE A 31 -8.86 5.14 6.89
N PRO A 32 -8.43 3.88 6.71
CA PRO A 32 -7.87 3.07 7.79
C PRO A 32 -6.64 3.67 8.47
N ILE A 33 -5.75 4.30 7.70
CA ILE A 33 -4.56 4.97 8.23
C ILE A 33 -4.97 6.19 9.06
N PHE A 34 -5.92 6.98 8.56
CA PHE A 34 -6.43 8.13 9.30
C PHE A 34 -7.15 7.71 10.58
N ILE A 35 -8.01 6.68 10.56
CA ILE A 35 -8.64 6.15 11.79
C ILE A 35 -7.58 5.77 12.83
N LEU A 36 -6.55 5.04 12.39
CA LEU A 36 -5.47 4.59 13.27
C LEU A 36 -4.66 5.79 13.80
N ALA A 37 -4.36 6.79 12.98
CA ALA A 37 -3.67 8.01 13.36
C ALA A 37 -4.48 8.85 14.37
N PHE A 38 -5.74 9.16 14.05
CA PHE A 38 -6.63 9.96 14.88
C PHE A 38 -6.83 9.35 16.27
N SER A 39 -7.07 8.05 16.31
CA SER A 39 -7.31 7.34 17.57
C SER A 39 -6.07 7.22 18.45
N ASN A 40 -4.88 7.52 17.92
CA ASN A 40 -3.61 7.53 18.64
C ASN A 40 -3.03 8.95 18.79
N GLY A 41 -3.87 9.99 18.69
CA GLY A 41 -3.51 11.36 19.09
C GLY A 41 -3.08 12.30 17.97
N ILE A 42 -3.07 11.88 16.70
CA ILE A 42 -2.90 12.79 15.56
C ILE A 42 -4.24 13.49 15.31
N VAL A 43 -4.43 14.67 15.89
CA VAL A 43 -5.74 15.37 15.86
C VAL A 43 -5.66 16.78 15.27
N SER A 44 -4.47 17.41 15.28
CA SER A 44 -4.33 18.75 14.72
C SER A 44 -4.27 18.73 13.20
N LEU A 45 -4.79 19.79 12.56
CA LEU A 45 -4.71 19.96 11.10
C LEU A 45 -3.26 19.89 10.59
N ASN A 46 -2.31 20.40 11.37
CA ASN A 46 -0.91 20.35 11.03
C ASN A 46 -0.41 18.89 10.97
N GLU A 47 -0.65 18.10 12.01
CA GLU A 47 -0.22 16.69 12.04
C GLU A 47 -0.88 15.86 10.92
N LEU A 48 -2.14 16.15 10.60
CA LEU A 48 -2.84 15.52 9.48
C LEU A 48 -2.24 15.90 8.13
N ALA A 49 -1.82 17.16 7.95
CA ALA A 49 -1.11 17.60 6.76
C ALA A 49 0.24 16.88 6.62
N PHE A 50 0.98 16.70 7.73
CA PHE A 50 2.20 15.90 7.76
C PHE A 50 1.95 14.42 7.45
N LEU A 51 0.88 13.82 7.97
CA LEU A 51 0.50 12.44 7.62
C LEU A 51 0.15 12.29 6.13
N PHE A 52 -0.59 13.24 5.58
CA PHE A 52 -0.89 13.26 4.15
C PHE A 52 0.38 13.44 3.30
N LEU A 53 1.29 14.31 3.73
CA LEU A 53 2.60 14.53 3.10
C LEU A 53 3.47 13.26 3.13
N PHE A 54 3.45 12.51 4.23
CA PHE A 54 4.09 11.19 4.33
C PHE A 54 3.47 10.20 3.35
N ILE A 55 2.14 10.16 3.25
CA ILE A 55 1.44 9.30 2.27
C ILE A 55 1.83 9.66 0.83
N ILE A 56 1.95 10.94 0.48
CA ILE A 56 2.46 11.39 -0.83
C ILE A 56 3.88 10.84 -1.06
N GLY A 57 4.77 10.98 -0.07
CA GLY A 57 6.16 10.53 -0.15
C GLY A 57 6.29 9.02 -0.36
N ILE A 58 5.54 8.22 0.41
CA ILE A 58 5.46 6.76 0.25
C ILE A 58 4.95 6.38 -1.14
N TYR A 59 3.90 7.03 -1.64
CA TYR A 59 3.40 6.71 -2.99
C TYR A 59 4.36 7.13 -4.09
N ASN A 60 5.04 8.25 -3.93
CA ASN A 60 6.06 8.67 -4.88
C ASN A 60 7.18 7.64 -5.02
N LEU A 61 7.69 7.11 -3.90
CA LEU A 61 8.69 6.03 -3.89
C LEU A 61 8.14 4.71 -4.42
N TYR A 62 6.91 4.37 -4.05
CA TYR A 62 6.24 3.17 -4.52
C TYR A 62 6.01 3.19 -6.05
N GLU A 63 5.70 4.37 -6.60
CA GLU A 63 5.55 4.60 -8.03
C GLU A 63 6.87 4.50 -8.79
N ILE A 64 8.02 4.89 -8.21
CA ILE A 64 9.35 4.61 -8.80
C ILE A 64 9.49 3.11 -9.08
N GLY A 65 9.14 2.29 -8.09
CA GLY A 65 9.16 0.83 -8.20
C GLY A 65 8.22 0.32 -9.30
N TYR A 66 7.01 0.88 -9.39
CA TYR A 66 6.07 0.53 -10.46
C TYR A 66 6.53 0.95 -11.84
N ILE A 67 7.08 2.16 -12.00
CA ILE A 67 7.65 2.62 -13.27
C ILE A 67 8.76 1.66 -13.70
N ASN A 68 9.63 1.27 -12.78
CA ASN A 68 10.68 0.30 -13.07
C ASN A 68 10.12 -1.09 -13.44
N ASN A 69 9.08 -1.54 -12.74
CA ASN A 69 8.41 -2.80 -13.04
C ASN A 69 7.83 -2.79 -14.46
N ASP A 70 7.03 -1.77 -14.76
CA ASP A 70 6.22 -1.64 -15.97
C ASP A 70 7.05 -1.25 -17.21
N CYS A 71 8.24 -0.68 -17.04
CA CYS A 71 9.09 -0.25 -18.15
C CYS A 71 10.36 -1.08 -18.35
N GLU A 72 11.00 -1.57 -17.29
CA GLU A 72 12.27 -2.31 -17.40
C GLU A 72 12.10 -3.79 -17.11
N THR A 73 11.33 -4.12 -16.08
CA THR A 73 11.26 -5.51 -15.65
C THR A 73 10.50 -6.37 -16.64
N ILE A 74 9.43 -5.83 -17.24
CA ILE A 74 8.67 -6.52 -18.30
C ILE A 74 9.52 -6.97 -19.49
N LYS A 75 10.65 -6.31 -19.77
CA LYS A 75 11.53 -6.68 -20.90
C LYS A 75 12.23 -8.02 -20.70
N LYS A 76 12.28 -8.51 -19.45
CA LYS A 76 12.90 -9.77 -19.05
C LYS A 76 11.87 -10.89 -18.85
N GLU A 77 10.59 -10.62 -19.07
CA GLU A 77 9.49 -11.56 -18.82
C GLU A 77 9.05 -12.22 -20.12
N ASN A 78 8.71 -13.52 -20.05
CA ASN A 78 8.22 -14.25 -21.21
C ASN A 78 6.82 -13.79 -21.64
N ASN A 79 5.96 -13.42 -20.68
CA ASN A 79 4.58 -12.96 -20.91
C ASN A 79 4.25 -11.77 -20.00
N PRO A 80 4.77 -10.57 -20.29
CA PRO A 80 4.59 -9.41 -19.43
C PRO A 80 3.16 -8.86 -19.46
N THR A 81 2.71 -8.34 -18.32
CA THR A 81 1.48 -7.55 -18.27
C THR A 81 1.76 -6.13 -18.76
N LEU A 82 1.32 -5.79 -19.96
CA LEU A 82 1.50 -4.45 -20.53
C LEU A 82 0.51 -3.45 -19.91
N ARG A 83 1.04 -2.41 -19.27
CA ARG A 83 0.23 -1.37 -18.59
C ARG A 83 0.34 0.00 -19.24
N LEU A 84 1.32 0.19 -20.11
CA LEU A 84 1.59 1.41 -20.86
C LEU A 84 1.44 1.13 -22.36
N SER A 85 1.04 2.14 -23.11
CA SER A 85 1.02 2.15 -24.57
C SER A 85 2.44 2.25 -25.16
N LYS A 86 2.56 2.00 -26.48
CA LYS A 86 3.84 2.08 -27.19
C LYS A 86 4.43 3.50 -27.17
N SER A 87 3.60 4.53 -27.35
CA SER A 87 4.02 5.93 -27.28
C SER A 87 4.51 6.31 -25.89
N GLU A 88 3.85 5.78 -24.84
CA GLU A 88 4.27 6.00 -23.47
C GLU A 88 5.62 5.35 -23.15
N MET A 89 5.83 4.13 -23.63
CA MET A 89 7.11 3.44 -23.51
C MET A 89 8.23 4.18 -24.24
N HIS A 90 7.95 4.70 -25.44
CA HIS A 90 8.92 5.45 -26.23
C HIS A 90 9.38 6.72 -25.50
N TYR A 91 8.46 7.50 -24.95
CA TYR A 91 8.82 8.69 -24.18
C TYR A 91 9.53 8.35 -22.87
N TYR A 92 9.13 7.28 -22.16
CA TYR A 92 9.87 6.80 -21.00
C TYR A 92 11.34 6.52 -21.36
N ASN A 93 11.59 5.79 -22.45
CA ASN A 93 12.95 5.48 -22.89
C ASN A 93 13.77 6.76 -23.19
N LYS A 94 13.13 7.81 -23.73
CA LYS A 94 13.78 9.10 -24.01
C LYS A 94 14.04 9.95 -22.75
N LYS A 95 13.24 9.80 -21.69
CA LYS A 95 13.24 10.68 -20.51
C LYS A 95 13.52 9.96 -19.18
N LYS A 96 13.93 8.70 -19.22
CA LYS A 96 14.13 7.82 -18.06
C LYS A 96 14.89 8.48 -16.91
N LEU A 97 16.08 9.02 -17.18
CA LEU A 97 16.91 9.67 -16.16
C LEU A 97 16.18 10.83 -15.52
N LEU A 98 15.56 11.70 -16.32
CA LEU A 98 14.79 12.83 -15.82
C LEU A 98 13.61 12.40 -14.93
N ILE A 99 12.87 11.36 -15.32
CA ILE A 99 11.75 10.82 -14.54
C ILE A 99 12.21 10.39 -13.15
N TYR A 100 13.27 9.57 -13.08
CA TYR A 100 13.77 9.09 -11.79
C TYR A 100 14.40 10.22 -10.96
N SER A 101 15.16 11.14 -11.56
CA SER A 101 15.77 12.27 -10.84
C SER A 101 14.71 13.18 -10.22
N VAL A 102 13.64 13.51 -10.94
CA VAL A 102 12.55 14.32 -10.40
C VAL A 102 11.83 13.59 -9.26
N ARG A 103 11.57 12.29 -9.42
CA ARG A 103 10.94 11.48 -8.36
C ARG A 103 11.80 11.42 -7.10
N VAL A 104 13.11 11.21 -7.24
CA VAL A 104 14.05 11.23 -6.10
C VAL A 104 14.08 12.60 -5.45
N LEU A 105 14.13 13.68 -6.24
CA LEU A 105 14.10 15.05 -5.71
C LEU A 105 12.81 15.32 -4.92
N ILE A 106 11.65 14.93 -5.44
CA ILE A 106 10.36 15.04 -4.71
C ILE A 106 10.43 14.29 -3.38
N SER A 107 10.93 13.06 -3.38
CA SER A 107 11.07 12.27 -2.14
C SER A 107 12.02 12.90 -1.13
N LEU A 108 13.14 13.49 -1.58
CA LEU A 108 14.07 14.21 -0.73
C LEU A 108 13.43 15.48 -0.14
N THR A 109 12.78 16.30 -0.97
CA THR A 109 12.07 17.49 -0.51
C THR A 109 11.00 17.14 0.52
N ILE A 110 10.17 16.13 0.24
CA ILE A 110 9.16 15.66 1.19
C ILE A 110 9.83 15.16 2.48
N GLY A 111 10.89 14.35 2.39
CA GLY A 111 11.61 13.83 3.55
C GLY A 111 12.17 14.94 4.43
N ILE A 112 12.76 15.98 3.83
CA ILE A 112 13.26 17.17 4.53
C ILE A 112 12.10 17.90 5.22
N LEU A 113 11.00 18.17 4.50
CA LEU A 113 9.83 18.83 5.09
C LEU A 113 9.28 18.05 6.28
N LEU A 114 9.14 16.73 6.18
CA LEU A 114 8.72 15.88 7.29
C LEU A 114 9.69 15.93 8.48
N SER A 115 11.00 15.99 8.22
CA SER A 115 12.01 16.04 9.29
C SER A 115 12.00 17.33 10.11
N LEU A 116 11.33 18.39 9.63
CA LEU A 116 11.15 19.64 10.38
C LEU A 116 10.12 19.51 11.51
N ASN A 117 9.34 18.44 11.55
CA ASN A 117 8.38 18.18 12.62
C ASN A 117 9.01 17.31 13.70
N GLU A 118 9.14 17.85 14.91
CA GLU A 118 9.76 17.17 16.07
C GLU A 118 9.03 15.88 16.47
N LYS A 119 7.75 15.72 16.12
CA LYS A 119 7.00 14.48 16.39
C LYS A 119 7.37 13.34 15.44
N ILE A 120 8.06 13.63 14.34
CA ILE A 120 8.45 12.64 13.33
C ILE A 120 9.82 12.05 13.69
N SER A 121 9.87 10.72 13.80
CA SER A 121 11.13 9.99 13.95
C SER A 121 11.89 9.92 12.62
N ILE A 122 12.97 10.68 12.52
CA ILE A 122 13.85 10.71 11.33
C ILE A 122 14.42 9.31 11.04
N HIS A 123 14.80 8.57 12.06
CA HIS A 123 15.34 7.21 11.91
C HIS A 123 14.33 6.28 11.22
N TYR A 124 13.08 6.27 11.70
CA TYR A 124 12.03 5.46 11.07
C TYR A 124 11.61 5.99 9.71
N LEU A 125 11.66 7.31 9.47
CA LEU A 125 11.40 7.88 8.15
C LEU A 125 12.41 7.38 7.13
N VAL A 126 13.70 7.42 7.44
CA VAL A 126 14.78 6.92 6.57
C VAL A 126 14.63 5.42 6.34
N ILE A 127 14.41 4.63 7.40
CA ILE A 127 14.17 3.18 7.29
C ILE A 127 12.97 2.90 6.38
N SER A 128 11.88 3.66 6.50
CA SER A 128 10.68 3.48 5.68
C SER A 128 10.95 3.78 4.21
N TYR A 129 11.63 4.88 3.91
CA TYR A 129 11.91 5.30 2.53
C TYR A 129 12.92 4.40 1.84
N VAL A 130 14.06 4.18 2.48
CA VAL A 130 15.14 3.33 1.95
C VAL A 130 14.69 1.87 1.92
N GLY A 131 14.05 1.39 2.98
CA GLY A 131 13.49 0.05 3.07
C GLY A 131 12.47 -0.22 1.96
N LEU A 132 11.56 0.72 1.68
CA LEU A 132 10.62 0.59 0.58
C LEU A 132 11.33 0.48 -0.79
N LEU A 133 12.32 1.34 -1.06
CA LEU A 133 13.08 1.31 -2.31
C LEU A 133 13.83 -0.01 -2.50
N ILE A 134 14.60 -0.44 -1.49
CA ILE A 134 15.36 -1.70 -1.52
C ILE A 134 14.41 -2.87 -1.73
N THR A 135 13.32 -2.92 -0.97
CA THR A 135 12.31 -3.97 -1.08
C THR A 135 11.71 -4.01 -2.49
N PHE A 136 11.46 -2.86 -3.10
CA PHE A 136 10.92 -2.82 -4.46
C PHE A 136 11.93 -3.29 -5.50
N VAL A 137 13.21 -2.91 -5.36
CA VAL A 137 14.28 -3.42 -6.22
C VAL A 137 14.31 -4.95 -6.13
N LEU A 138 14.35 -5.52 -4.92
CA LEU A 138 14.33 -6.97 -4.72
C LEU A 138 13.07 -7.61 -5.32
N TYR A 139 11.91 -6.99 -5.12
CA TYR A 139 10.63 -7.45 -5.64
C TYR A 139 10.61 -7.53 -7.17
N ASN A 140 11.24 -6.57 -7.85
CA ASN A 140 11.33 -6.54 -9.31
C ASN A 140 12.31 -7.60 -9.85
N HIS A 141 13.34 -7.99 -9.10
CA HIS A 141 14.30 -8.99 -9.54
C HIS A 141 13.86 -10.43 -9.23
N ILE A 142 13.20 -10.66 -8.08
CA ILE A 142 12.87 -12.01 -7.60
C ILE A 142 11.48 -12.42 -8.09
N ARG A 143 11.43 -13.49 -8.90
CA ARG A 143 10.21 -14.07 -9.49
C ARG A 143 9.78 -15.41 -8.90
N SER A 144 10.52 -15.93 -7.91
CA SER A 144 10.21 -17.18 -7.23
C SER A 144 9.23 -16.99 -6.06
N ILE A 145 9.00 -18.05 -5.28
CA ILE A 145 8.22 -18.01 -4.04
C ILE A 145 8.75 -16.98 -3.02
N ALA A 146 10.04 -16.66 -3.07
CA ALA A 146 10.64 -15.60 -2.26
C ALA A 146 10.04 -14.20 -2.53
N ASN A 147 9.28 -14.03 -3.62
CA ASN A 147 8.51 -12.80 -3.85
C ASN A 147 7.41 -12.58 -2.79
N LEU A 148 6.92 -13.62 -2.11
CA LEU A 148 5.90 -13.51 -1.06
C LEU A 148 6.37 -12.70 0.16
N PRO A 149 7.46 -13.07 0.86
CA PRO A 149 7.96 -12.26 1.98
C PRO A 149 8.40 -10.86 1.55
N ILE A 150 8.94 -10.69 0.33
CA ILE A 150 9.29 -9.36 -0.17
C ILE A 150 8.05 -8.50 -0.40
N HIS A 151 6.97 -9.07 -0.94
CA HIS A 151 5.70 -8.37 -1.07
C HIS A 151 5.12 -8.01 0.30
N PHE A 152 5.24 -8.89 1.30
CA PHE A 152 4.86 -8.56 2.67
C PHE A 152 5.60 -7.31 3.16
N LEU A 153 6.92 -7.22 2.94
CA LEU A 153 7.71 -6.03 3.27
C LEU A 153 7.24 -4.78 2.50
N LEU A 154 6.85 -4.88 1.23
CA LEU A 154 6.28 -3.76 0.48
C LEU A 154 5.00 -3.22 1.15
N VAL A 155 4.13 -4.12 1.58
CA VAL A 155 2.87 -3.75 2.25
C VAL A 155 3.17 -3.21 3.67
N LEU A 156 4.12 -3.80 4.39
CA LEU A 156 4.60 -3.32 5.69
C LEU A 156 5.07 -1.86 5.60
N PHE A 157 6.00 -1.55 4.68
CA PHE A 157 6.51 -0.20 4.52
C PHE A 157 5.44 0.78 4.03
N ARG A 158 4.44 0.32 3.28
CA ARG A 158 3.37 1.20 2.79
C ARG A 158 2.30 1.50 3.84
N PHE A 159 1.89 0.52 4.64
CA PHE A 159 0.73 0.65 5.53
C PHE A 159 1.07 0.74 7.01
N SER A 160 2.16 0.13 7.45
CA SER A 160 2.46 -0.02 8.87
C SER A 160 3.52 0.97 9.33
N SER A 161 4.48 1.30 8.46
CA SER A 161 5.64 2.13 8.83
C SER A 161 5.29 3.52 9.38
N PHE A 162 4.18 4.13 8.93
CA PHE A 162 3.75 5.44 9.41
C PHE A 162 3.57 5.47 10.94
N SER A 163 3.13 4.36 11.55
CA SER A 163 2.93 4.28 13.00
C SER A 163 4.25 4.49 13.76
N LEU A 164 5.37 3.98 13.25
CA LEU A 164 6.70 4.21 13.83
C LEU A 164 7.21 5.62 13.51
N VAL A 165 7.00 6.08 12.27
CA VAL A 165 7.42 7.43 11.83
C VAL A 165 6.76 8.52 12.68
N PHE A 166 5.49 8.36 13.03
CA PHE A 166 4.73 9.31 13.85
C PHE A 166 4.72 8.95 15.34
N ASN A 167 5.57 8.02 15.79
CA ASN A 167 5.70 7.61 17.18
C ASN A 167 4.37 7.17 17.86
N LEU A 168 3.49 6.50 17.12
CA LEU A 168 2.20 5.98 17.62
C LEU A 168 2.33 4.71 18.49
N GLY A 169 3.56 4.30 18.79
CA GLY A 169 3.87 3.12 19.60
C GLY A 169 4.09 1.82 18.81
N TYR A 170 4.92 0.93 19.36
CA TYR A 170 5.22 -0.37 18.76
C TYR A 170 4.00 -1.29 18.68
N GLU A 171 3.08 -1.20 19.63
CA GLU A 171 1.83 -1.97 19.60
C GLU A 171 1.00 -1.62 18.36
N CYS A 172 0.84 -0.32 18.07
CA CYS A 172 0.15 0.17 16.88
C CYS A 172 0.80 -0.37 15.59
N PHE A 173 2.14 -0.35 15.52
CA PHE A 173 2.89 -0.97 14.43
C PHE A 173 2.56 -2.47 14.30
N MET A 174 2.72 -3.24 15.38
CA MET A 174 2.49 -4.69 15.37
C MET A 174 1.07 -5.06 14.99
N PHE A 175 0.06 -4.37 15.52
CA PHE A 175 -1.33 -4.65 15.16
C PHE A 175 -1.68 -4.20 13.75
N SER A 176 -1.08 -3.12 13.23
CA SER A 176 -1.24 -2.75 11.83
C SER A 176 -0.74 -3.85 10.86
N ILE A 177 0.22 -4.69 11.29
CA ILE A 177 0.69 -5.87 10.53
C ILE A 177 -0.45 -6.87 10.34
N LEU A 178 -1.25 -7.09 11.37
CA LEU A 178 -2.43 -7.96 11.30
C LEU A 178 -3.51 -7.36 10.41
N ILE A 179 -3.66 -6.03 10.40
CA ILE A 179 -4.73 -5.37 9.63
C ILE A 179 -4.41 -5.34 8.12
N PHE A 180 -3.16 -5.07 7.71
CA PHE A 180 -2.82 -4.91 6.28
C PHE A 180 -1.83 -5.93 5.71
N PRO A 181 -0.56 -6.00 6.13
CA PRO A 181 0.41 -6.93 5.56
C PRO A 181 0.01 -8.41 5.60
N LEU A 182 -0.48 -8.91 6.75
CA LEU A 182 -0.72 -10.34 6.95
C LEU A 182 -1.83 -10.87 6.03
N ILE A 183 -2.99 -10.20 5.98
CA ILE A 183 -4.07 -10.59 5.08
C ILE A 183 -3.63 -10.56 3.60
N ASN A 184 -2.84 -9.55 3.21
CA ASN A 184 -2.32 -9.44 1.85
C ASN A 184 -1.35 -10.58 1.51
N LEU A 185 -0.53 -11.03 2.47
CA LEU A 185 0.36 -12.18 2.30
C LEU A 185 -0.44 -13.48 2.10
N ILE A 186 -1.46 -13.71 2.93
CA ILE A 186 -2.30 -14.92 2.84
C ILE A 186 -3.03 -14.96 1.49
N GLU A 187 -3.65 -13.86 1.08
CA GLU A 187 -4.34 -13.77 -0.21
C GLU A 187 -3.41 -14.01 -1.40
N ARG A 188 -2.20 -13.44 -1.33
CA ARG A 188 -1.23 -13.55 -2.41
C ARG A 188 -0.62 -14.95 -2.49
N SER A 189 -0.55 -15.66 -1.38
CA SER A 189 -0.14 -17.07 -1.34
C SER A 189 -1.09 -17.97 -2.15
N GLY A 190 -2.34 -17.55 -2.36
CA GLY A 190 -3.31 -18.23 -3.23
C GLY A 190 -3.10 -18.05 -4.74
N GLU A 191 -2.08 -17.31 -5.19
CA GLU A 191 -1.78 -17.22 -6.62
C GLU A 191 -1.13 -18.52 -7.13
N ILE A 192 -1.61 -19.01 -8.28
CA ILE A 192 -1.20 -20.29 -8.89
C ILE A 192 0.33 -20.42 -9.03
N ARG A 193 1.01 -19.32 -9.39
CA ARG A 193 2.47 -19.27 -9.59
C ARG A 193 3.29 -19.68 -8.36
N PHE A 194 2.74 -19.58 -7.15
CA PHE A 194 3.45 -19.95 -5.93
C PHE A 194 3.30 -21.43 -5.55
N LYS A 195 2.42 -22.18 -6.24
CA LYS A 195 2.22 -23.62 -6.03
C LYS A 195 1.91 -24.02 -4.57
N LEU A 196 1.29 -23.12 -3.80
CA LEU A 196 0.87 -23.37 -2.43
C LEU A 196 -0.59 -23.85 -2.41
N THR A 197 -0.79 -25.16 -2.64
CA THR A 197 -2.12 -25.76 -2.84
C THR A 197 -3.10 -25.54 -1.68
N PHE A 198 -2.59 -25.39 -0.45
CA PHE A 198 -3.40 -25.06 0.73
C PHE A 198 -4.19 -23.74 0.55
N PHE A 199 -3.54 -22.69 0.02
CA PHE A 199 -4.16 -21.37 -0.17
C PHE A 199 -4.93 -21.25 -1.50
N GLN A 200 -5.03 -22.33 -2.27
CA GLN A 200 -5.66 -22.34 -3.60
C GLN A 200 -6.99 -23.10 -3.61
N LYS A 201 -7.55 -23.40 -2.43
CA LYS A 201 -8.78 -24.19 -2.27
C LYS A 201 -9.71 -23.63 -1.20
N GLY A 202 -10.96 -24.10 -1.20
CA GLY A 202 -11.95 -23.77 -0.17
C GLY A 202 -12.21 -22.27 -0.07
N ILE A 203 -12.17 -21.74 1.16
CA ILE A 203 -12.47 -20.33 1.41
C ILE A 203 -11.53 -19.35 0.71
N PHE A 204 -10.28 -19.75 0.44
CA PHE A 204 -9.30 -18.88 -0.22
C PHE A 204 -9.65 -18.60 -1.69
N LEU A 205 -10.51 -19.40 -2.33
CA LEU A 205 -11.03 -19.13 -3.66
C LEU A 205 -11.98 -17.92 -3.66
N ASN A 206 -12.79 -17.77 -2.61
CA ASN A 206 -13.65 -16.61 -2.43
C ASN A 206 -12.93 -15.54 -1.60
N ARG A 207 -12.14 -14.71 -2.29
CA ARG A 207 -11.34 -13.64 -1.66
C ARG A 207 -12.17 -12.68 -0.81
N ASN A 208 -13.41 -12.39 -1.18
CA ASN A 208 -14.22 -11.47 -0.37
C ASN A 208 -14.69 -12.14 0.92
N LEU A 209 -15.20 -13.37 0.83
CA LEU A 209 -15.61 -14.14 2.01
C LEU A 209 -14.42 -14.36 2.96
N PHE A 210 -13.26 -14.72 2.43
CA PHE A 210 -12.03 -14.83 3.22
C PHE A 210 -11.72 -13.54 4.00
N ARG A 211 -11.79 -12.38 3.34
CA ARG A 211 -11.54 -11.08 4.00
C ARG A 211 -12.56 -10.79 5.11
N VAL A 212 -13.84 -11.07 4.87
CA VAL A 212 -14.89 -10.88 5.89
C VAL A 212 -14.60 -11.76 7.10
N LEU A 213 -14.34 -13.06 6.90
CA LEU A 213 -14.00 -13.95 8.02
C LEU A 213 -12.71 -13.55 8.73
N TYR A 214 -11.69 -13.13 7.98
CA TYR A 214 -10.43 -12.66 8.55
C TYR A 214 -10.64 -11.48 9.49
N TYR A 215 -11.32 -10.41 9.03
CA TYR A 215 -11.56 -9.24 9.87
C TYR A 215 -12.55 -9.52 11.00
N PHE A 216 -13.51 -10.43 10.81
CA PHE A 216 -14.39 -10.87 11.88
C PHE A 216 -13.62 -11.55 13.02
N ILE A 217 -12.77 -12.53 12.68
CA ILE A 217 -11.91 -13.23 13.64
C ILE A 217 -10.94 -12.25 14.31
N LEU A 218 -10.33 -11.34 13.53
CA LEU A 218 -9.42 -10.33 14.07
C LEU A 218 -10.14 -9.42 15.07
N THR A 219 -11.31 -8.89 14.72
CA THR A 219 -12.10 -8.03 15.61
C THR A 219 -12.50 -8.76 16.90
N LEU A 220 -12.96 -10.01 16.81
CA LEU A 220 -13.27 -10.82 18.00
C LEU A 220 -12.03 -11.06 18.87
N GLY A 221 -10.89 -11.39 18.25
CA GLY A 221 -9.64 -11.57 18.96
C GLY A 221 -9.20 -10.30 19.69
N LEU A 222 -9.18 -9.16 18.99
CA LEU A 222 -8.85 -7.86 19.59
C LEU A 222 -9.77 -7.53 20.76
N TYR A 223 -11.08 -7.74 20.62
CA TYR A 223 -12.03 -7.51 21.71
C TYR A 223 -11.79 -8.45 22.90
N PHE A 224 -11.60 -9.75 22.67
CA PHE A 224 -11.37 -10.74 23.72
C PHE A 224 -10.07 -10.50 24.50
N PHE A 225 -9.02 -10.04 23.81
CA PHE A 225 -7.75 -9.68 24.44
C PHE A 225 -7.72 -8.24 24.98
N ASN A 226 -8.86 -7.54 25.05
CA ASN A 226 -9.00 -6.17 25.54
C ASN A 226 -8.11 -5.14 24.81
N ILE A 227 -7.85 -5.36 23.52
CA ILE A 227 -7.11 -4.43 22.65
C ILE A 227 -8.13 -3.47 22.02
N TYR A 228 -8.24 -2.27 22.60
CA TYR A 228 -9.20 -1.24 22.20
C TYR A 228 -8.55 -0.08 21.42
N GLY A 229 -9.35 0.95 21.11
CA GLY A 229 -8.89 2.16 20.45
C GLY A 229 -8.68 1.98 18.95
N GLY A 230 -7.69 2.69 18.38
CA GLY A 230 -7.51 2.81 16.94
C GLY A 230 -7.38 1.50 16.19
N VAL A 231 -6.72 0.51 16.80
CA VAL A 231 -6.53 -0.82 16.21
C VAL A 231 -7.88 -1.52 16.02
N LEU A 232 -8.71 -1.55 17.07
CA LEU A 232 -10.03 -2.17 17.03
C LEU A 232 -10.97 -1.42 16.08
N TYR A 233 -10.97 -0.08 16.13
CA TYR A 233 -11.80 0.75 15.25
C TYR A 233 -11.43 0.54 13.78
N THR A 234 -10.14 0.46 13.46
CA THR A 234 -9.68 0.15 12.10
C THR A 234 -10.08 -1.27 11.69
N ALA A 235 -9.99 -2.27 12.56
CA ALA A 235 -10.43 -3.63 12.26
C ALA A 235 -11.95 -3.71 11.99
N ILE A 236 -12.77 -3.08 12.83
CA ILE A 236 -14.23 -2.98 12.65
C ILE A 236 -14.57 -2.24 11.35
N TYR A 237 -13.88 -1.14 11.06
CA TYR A 237 -14.04 -0.41 9.82
C TYR A 237 -13.75 -1.29 8.60
N MET A 238 -12.63 -2.02 8.62
CA MET A 238 -12.26 -2.93 7.54
C MET A 238 -13.29 -4.05 7.38
N LEU A 239 -13.79 -4.64 8.47
CA LEU A 239 -14.88 -5.62 8.42
C LEU A 239 -16.13 -5.04 7.75
N SER A 240 -16.57 -3.88 8.21
CA SER A 240 -17.75 -3.17 7.70
C SER A 240 -17.62 -2.86 6.21
N TYR A 241 -16.45 -2.37 5.80
CA TYR A 241 -16.15 -2.12 4.39
C TYR A 241 -16.21 -3.39 3.54
N ARG A 242 -15.70 -4.53 4.02
CA ARG A 242 -15.72 -5.80 3.27
C ARG A 242 -17.11 -6.41 3.14
N ILE A 243 -17.99 -6.17 4.11
CA ILE A 243 -19.40 -6.59 4.06
C ILE A 243 -20.19 -5.70 3.08
N THR A 244 -20.00 -4.38 3.15
CA THR A 244 -20.85 -3.41 2.44
C THR A 244 -20.39 -3.10 1.02
N SER A 245 -19.08 -3.13 0.73
CA SER A 245 -18.55 -2.72 -0.58
C SER A 245 -19.09 -3.51 -1.78
N PRO A 246 -19.35 -4.84 -1.73
CA PRO A 246 -19.94 -5.55 -2.85
C PRO A 246 -21.36 -5.04 -3.18
N LEU A 247 -22.15 -4.69 -2.15
CA LEU A 247 -23.51 -4.16 -2.32
C LEU A 247 -23.45 -2.78 -2.98
N ILE A 248 -22.63 -1.87 -2.45
CA ILE A 248 -22.50 -0.50 -2.97
C ILE A 248 -22.03 -0.52 -4.43
N PHE A 249 -21.01 -1.30 -4.76
CA PHE A 249 -20.50 -1.35 -6.13
C PHE A 249 -21.42 -2.09 -7.10
N SER A 250 -22.33 -2.95 -6.61
CA SER A 250 -23.37 -3.55 -7.45
C SER A 250 -24.43 -2.54 -7.87
N ILE A 251 -24.72 -1.54 -7.02
CA ILE A 251 -25.68 -0.46 -7.32
C ILE A 251 -25.07 0.51 -8.33
N ILE A 252 -23.82 0.95 -8.11
CA ILE A 252 -23.11 1.89 -9.00
C ILE A 252 -22.90 1.33 -10.41
N LYS A 253 -22.79 0.00 -10.57
CA LYS A 253 -22.69 -0.61 -11.91
C LYS A 253 -24.02 -0.69 -12.66
N LYS A 254 -25.14 -0.50 -11.97
CA LYS A 254 -26.50 -0.57 -12.55
C LYS A 254 -27.07 0.82 -12.91
N SER A 255 -26.50 1.89 -12.34
CA SER A 255 -26.76 3.30 -12.71
C SER A 255 -25.88 3.74 -13.87
#